data_AF-A0A1I1P8I0-F1
#
_entry.id   AF-A0A1I1P8I0-F1
#
_cell.length_a   1.000
_cell.length_b   1.000
_cell.length_c   1.000
_cell.angle_alpha   90.00
_cell.angle_beta   90.00
_cell.angle_gamma   90.00
#
_symmetry.space_group_name_H-M   'P 1'
#
loop_
_entity.id
_entity.type
_entity.pdbx_description
1 polymer ?
#
loop_
_entity_poly.entity_id
_entity_poly.type
_entity_poly.pdbx_seq_one_letter_code
_entity_poly.pdbx_strand_id
1 'polypeptide(L)'
;MRRYNNQPLTDSLGQIEHQTVHTMQGTIVDHDEIEAEVVDSNGLAVVTKDEAQLKEYIKEAISIDNLVETFNDNAHLTLLKLLALQDNKHPLKKGGVGIAYRTDALIMHCKMEFTSDENIVFDAILGTMSTFPENKVYKIEPSSFLSHSKYSDSKYLYSVFRKGTKKLKERHLVFEDLGPDGEDEISVPWFNILRYHNGKGNSNESSAYIEFVPSDFFKDLALCSQLVHGAYGALEVTTQLQGKYTIALYWFLENKKNYKEFPSANPGTFRISIEDLKHQFSIPESYTTGDIKRRVLDPAKKSINAVEECDFTFDYSVQKVDGAAAGYMFIIKTKQYIEVSEQKTIEEKKDDIFFDQMKMFLTASYIHFSDEEIERVCAQAKRLNKDGMYMMHIILAFKQRLDDTSLDAIDDKVGYLCKMIEQGSRNSNQSKKTSSFGKYLQNDYNFTDLEDRLLDN
;
A
#
# COMPACT_ATOMS: atom_id res chain seq x y z
N MET A 1 -29.78 -25.87 -21.16
CA MET A 1 -30.01 -26.82 -20.03
C MET A 1 -29.49 -26.17 -18.76
N ARG A 2 -30.33 -26.01 -17.73
CA ARG A 2 -29.92 -25.45 -16.43
C ARG A 2 -28.95 -26.44 -15.74
N ARG A 3 -27.68 -26.07 -15.54
CA ARG A 3 -26.75 -26.82 -14.69
C ARG A 3 -26.85 -26.28 -13.27
N TYR A 4 -27.34 -27.11 -12.35
CA TYR A 4 -27.36 -26.82 -10.91
C TYR A 4 -26.02 -27.26 -10.27
N ASN A 5 -25.41 -26.31 -9.55
CA ASN A 5 -24.46 -26.43 -8.43
C ASN A 5 -23.46 -27.59 -8.42
N ASN A 6 -22.27 -27.34 -8.99
CA ASN A 6 -21.03 -28.02 -8.62
C ASN A 6 -20.33 -27.19 -7.53
N GLN A 7 -20.94 -27.12 -6.34
CA GLN A 7 -20.33 -26.41 -5.21
C GLN A 7 -19.40 -27.36 -4.43
N PRO A 8 -18.19 -26.91 -4.11
CA PRO A 8 -17.23 -27.65 -3.29
C PRO A 8 -17.74 -27.82 -1.85
N LEU A 9 -17.39 -28.94 -1.22
CA LEU A 9 -17.90 -29.31 0.11
C LEU A 9 -17.28 -28.52 1.28
N THR A 10 -16.25 -27.70 1.03
CA THR A 10 -15.48 -26.98 2.06
C THR A 10 -15.29 -25.51 1.70
N ASP A 11 -15.26 -24.66 2.73
CA ASP A 11 -15.05 -23.21 2.62
C ASP A 11 -13.56 -22.88 2.38
N SER A 12 -13.26 -21.74 1.72
CA SER A 12 -11.93 -21.40 1.18
C SER A 12 -10.90 -20.87 2.21
N LEU A 13 -11.22 -20.91 3.50
CA LEU A 13 -10.37 -20.38 4.56
C LEU A 13 -9.30 -21.39 5.00
N GLY A 14 -8.04 -21.10 4.64
CA GLY A 14 -6.85 -21.86 5.07
C GLY A 14 -6.30 -22.85 4.05
N GLN A 15 -6.63 -22.69 2.76
CA GLN A 15 -6.21 -23.63 1.71
C GLN A 15 -4.74 -23.48 1.30
N ILE A 16 -4.16 -24.61 0.88
CA ILE A 16 -2.83 -24.72 0.26
C ILE A 16 -3.03 -24.72 -1.26
N GLU A 17 -2.09 -24.15 -2.02
CA GLU A 17 -2.10 -24.14 -3.48
C GLU A 17 -2.32 -25.56 -4.06
N HIS A 18 -3.22 -25.70 -5.03
CA HIS A 18 -3.68 -26.95 -5.66
C HIS A 18 -4.44 -27.93 -4.76
N GLN A 19 -5.13 -27.43 -3.74
CA GLN A 19 -5.93 -28.29 -2.87
C GLN A 19 -7.20 -28.79 -3.57
N THR A 20 -7.19 -30.05 -3.95
CA THR A 20 -8.36 -30.71 -4.56
C THR A 20 -9.41 -31.08 -3.51
N VAL A 21 -10.67 -30.80 -3.81
CA VAL A 21 -11.83 -31.17 -2.98
C VAL A 21 -12.86 -31.96 -3.76
N HIS A 22 -13.64 -32.78 -3.05
CA HIS A 22 -14.76 -33.48 -3.66
C HIS A 22 -15.99 -32.56 -3.76
N THR A 23 -16.71 -32.64 -4.88
CA THR A 23 -18.05 -32.06 -5.02
C THR A 23 -19.10 -33.02 -4.50
N MET A 24 -20.32 -32.52 -4.25
CA MET A 24 -21.48 -33.35 -3.89
C MET A 24 -21.82 -34.45 -4.91
N GLN A 25 -21.25 -34.38 -6.12
CA GLN A 25 -21.46 -35.34 -7.21
C GLN A 25 -20.31 -36.36 -7.33
N GLY A 26 -19.32 -36.32 -6.43
CA GLY A 26 -18.19 -37.25 -6.40
C GLY A 26 -17.04 -36.88 -7.34
N THR A 27 -17.10 -35.72 -7.99
CA THR A 27 -16.03 -35.19 -8.84
C THR A 27 -14.94 -34.56 -7.97
N ILE A 28 -13.67 -34.74 -8.34
CA ILE A 28 -12.54 -34.05 -7.72
C ILE A 28 -12.35 -32.74 -8.48
N VAL A 29 -12.38 -31.61 -7.79
CA VAL A 29 -12.17 -30.26 -8.36
C VAL A 29 -11.01 -29.62 -7.63
N ASP A 30 -10.02 -29.12 -8.37
CA ASP A 30 -9.02 -28.20 -7.84
C ASP A 30 -9.64 -26.80 -7.77
N HIS A 31 -9.61 -26.19 -6.58
CA HIS A 31 -10.17 -24.86 -6.37
C HIS A 31 -9.42 -23.76 -7.11
N ASP A 32 -8.15 -24.00 -7.44
CA ASP A 32 -7.30 -23.06 -8.17
C ASP A 32 -7.42 -23.23 -9.70
N GLU A 33 -8.11 -24.28 -10.16
CA GLU A 33 -8.30 -24.56 -11.58
C GLU A 33 -9.40 -23.65 -12.16
N ILE A 34 -8.98 -22.67 -12.95
CA ILE A 34 -9.88 -21.76 -13.67
C ILE A 34 -10.54 -22.54 -14.81
N GLU A 35 -11.74 -23.08 -14.58
CA GLU A 35 -12.55 -23.64 -15.67
C GLU A 35 -12.98 -22.53 -16.64
N ALA A 36 -12.55 -22.63 -17.91
CA ALA A 36 -13.00 -21.73 -18.96
C ALA A 36 -14.48 -21.99 -19.31
N GLU A 37 -15.32 -20.96 -19.26
CA GLU A 37 -16.78 -21.05 -19.53
C GLU A 37 -17.12 -21.60 -20.93
N VAL A 38 -16.21 -21.45 -21.90
CA VAL A 38 -16.36 -21.96 -23.26
C VAL A 38 -15.04 -22.57 -23.71
N VAL A 39 -15.04 -23.88 -23.94
CA VAL A 39 -13.92 -24.65 -24.50
C VAL A 39 -14.30 -25.17 -25.89
N ASP A 40 -13.32 -25.22 -26.79
CA ASP A 40 -13.51 -25.81 -28.11
C ASP A 40 -13.61 -27.34 -28.04
N SER A 41 -13.78 -27.99 -29.20
CA SER A 41 -13.85 -29.46 -29.30
C SER A 41 -12.59 -30.19 -28.80
N ASN A 42 -11.51 -29.46 -28.53
CA ASN A 42 -10.23 -29.99 -28.05
C ASN A 42 -9.95 -29.61 -26.59
N GLY A 43 -10.89 -28.95 -25.89
CA GLY A 43 -10.74 -28.57 -24.49
C GLY A 43 -9.88 -27.31 -24.27
N LEU A 44 -9.56 -26.55 -25.32
CA LEU A 44 -8.84 -25.28 -25.19
C LEU A 44 -9.82 -24.13 -24.98
N ALA A 45 -9.47 -23.18 -24.13
CA ALA A 45 -10.28 -21.99 -23.86
C ALA A 45 -10.50 -21.18 -25.15
N VAL A 46 -11.75 -20.99 -25.54
CA VAL A 46 -12.10 -20.15 -26.69
C VAL A 46 -12.14 -18.71 -26.23
N VAL A 47 -11.09 -17.94 -26.51
CA VAL A 47 -11.18 -16.47 -26.52
C VAL A 47 -12.21 -16.12 -27.59
N THR A 48 -13.34 -15.53 -27.19
CA THR A 48 -14.39 -15.16 -28.14
C THR A 48 -13.82 -14.19 -29.17
N LYS A 49 -14.05 -14.45 -30.47
CA LYS A 49 -13.55 -13.60 -31.57
C LYS A 49 -13.90 -12.12 -31.39
N ASP A 50 -15.00 -11.83 -30.69
CA ASP A 50 -15.48 -10.50 -30.37
C ASP A 50 -14.54 -9.74 -29.41
N GLU A 51 -13.87 -10.43 -28.47
CA GLU A 51 -12.98 -9.80 -27.49
C GLU A 51 -11.68 -9.31 -28.15
N ALA A 52 -11.09 -10.12 -29.03
CA ALA A 52 -9.90 -9.74 -29.78
C ALA A 52 -10.16 -8.55 -30.71
N GLN A 53 -11.28 -8.57 -31.43
CA GLN A 53 -11.72 -7.46 -32.28
C GLN A 53 -12.01 -6.19 -31.48
N LEU A 54 -12.57 -6.33 -30.27
CA LEU A 54 -12.84 -5.19 -29.41
C LEU A 54 -11.55 -4.56 -28.87
N LYS A 55 -10.57 -5.37 -28.49
CA LYS A 55 -9.24 -4.91 -28.06
C LYS A 55 -8.48 -4.21 -29.20
N GLU A 56 -8.59 -4.71 -30.42
CA GLU A 56 -7.99 -4.10 -31.62
C GLU A 56 -8.65 -2.75 -31.94
N TYR A 57 -9.98 -2.67 -31.92
CA TYR A 57 -10.71 -1.40 -32.08
C TYR A 57 -10.29 -0.34 -31.05
N ILE A 58 -10.18 -0.72 -29.77
CA ILE A 58 -9.78 0.21 -28.71
C ILE A 58 -8.37 0.74 -28.95
N LYS A 59 -7.44 -0.11 -29.42
CA LYS A 59 -6.08 0.31 -29.76
C LYS A 59 -6.06 1.29 -30.93
N GLU A 60 -6.86 1.03 -31.96
CA GLU A 60 -6.97 1.92 -33.13
C GLU A 60 -7.63 3.26 -32.78
N ALA A 61 -8.68 3.24 -31.96
CA ALA A 61 -9.42 4.44 -31.55
C ALA A 61 -8.60 5.38 -30.64
N ILE A 62 -7.64 4.83 -29.88
CA ILE A 62 -6.71 5.60 -29.04
C ILE A 62 -5.50 6.10 -29.85
N SER A 63 -5.30 5.65 -31.09
CA SER A 63 -4.19 6.07 -31.95
C SER A 63 -4.34 7.52 -32.45
N ILE A 64 -3.23 8.24 -32.54
CA ILE A 64 -3.14 9.67 -32.88
C ILE A 64 -3.58 9.95 -34.32
N ASP A 65 -3.43 8.99 -35.23
CA ASP A 65 -3.64 9.20 -36.68
C ASP A 65 -5.12 9.47 -37.07
N ASN A 66 -6.09 9.10 -36.21
CA ASN A 66 -7.53 9.32 -36.44
C ASN A 66 -8.16 10.35 -35.48
N LEU A 67 -7.32 11.06 -34.71
CA LEU A 67 -7.72 11.82 -33.53
C LEU A 67 -8.69 12.97 -33.83
N VAL A 68 -8.55 13.68 -34.95
CA VAL A 68 -9.30 14.95 -35.21
C VAL A 68 -10.76 14.71 -35.63
N GLU A 69 -11.03 13.81 -36.57
CA GLU A 69 -12.38 13.63 -37.13
C GLU A 69 -13.29 12.79 -36.23
N THR A 70 -12.72 12.01 -35.32
CA THR A 70 -13.46 11.03 -34.53
C THR A 70 -13.37 11.24 -33.02
N PHE A 71 -12.68 12.29 -32.56
CA PHE A 71 -12.27 12.51 -31.17
C PHE A 71 -13.34 12.20 -30.10
N ASN A 72 -14.49 12.87 -30.17
CA ASN A 72 -15.51 12.77 -29.12
C ASN A 72 -16.36 11.49 -29.23
N ASP A 73 -16.75 11.12 -30.45
CA ASP A 73 -17.62 9.95 -30.67
C ASP A 73 -16.84 8.64 -30.47
N ASN A 74 -15.57 8.59 -30.90
CA ASN A 74 -14.70 7.44 -30.66
C ASN A 74 -14.24 7.37 -29.20
N ALA A 75 -13.92 8.47 -28.53
CA ALA A 75 -13.57 8.41 -27.10
C ALA A 75 -14.75 7.91 -26.25
N HIS A 76 -15.95 8.45 -26.45
CA HIS A 76 -17.12 7.99 -25.70
C HIS A 76 -17.44 6.51 -25.97
N LEU A 77 -17.40 6.09 -27.24
CA LEU A 77 -17.67 4.70 -27.61
C LEU A 77 -16.56 3.76 -27.11
N THR A 78 -15.30 4.20 -27.13
CA THR A 78 -14.15 3.46 -26.58
C THR A 78 -14.29 3.30 -25.08
N LEU A 79 -14.68 4.34 -24.36
CA LEU A 79 -14.95 4.28 -22.92
C LEU A 79 -16.06 3.28 -22.59
N LEU A 80 -17.17 3.31 -23.33
CA LEU A 80 -18.27 2.35 -23.13
C LEU A 80 -17.81 0.91 -23.37
N LYS A 81 -16.97 0.69 -24.38
CA LYS A 81 -16.40 -0.62 -24.68
C LYS A 81 -15.38 -1.09 -23.63
N LEU A 82 -14.56 -0.17 -23.11
CA LEU A 82 -13.64 -0.43 -22.01
C LEU A 82 -14.39 -0.84 -20.74
N LEU A 83 -15.45 -0.12 -20.38
CA LEU A 83 -16.30 -0.45 -19.23
C LEU A 83 -17.05 -1.77 -19.45
N ALA A 84 -17.51 -2.05 -20.67
CA ALA A 84 -18.15 -3.32 -21.00
C ALA A 84 -17.19 -4.52 -20.96
N LEU A 85 -15.90 -4.30 -21.22
CA LEU A 85 -14.84 -5.31 -21.08
C LEU A 85 -14.42 -5.56 -19.63
N GLN A 86 -14.85 -4.71 -18.69
CA GLN A 86 -14.51 -4.88 -17.29
C GLN A 86 -15.21 -6.11 -16.72
N ASP A 87 -14.43 -7.17 -16.50
CA ASP A 87 -14.85 -8.36 -15.76
C ASP A 87 -13.76 -8.77 -14.76
N ASN A 88 -14.04 -9.80 -13.95
CA ASN A 88 -13.05 -10.32 -13.00
C ASN A 88 -11.80 -10.92 -13.70
N LYS A 89 -11.86 -11.20 -15.01
CA LYS A 89 -10.75 -11.76 -15.81
C LYS A 89 -9.86 -10.65 -16.40
N HIS A 90 -10.40 -9.45 -16.60
CA HIS A 90 -9.77 -8.28 -17.21
C HIS A 90 -10.00 -7.03 -16.35
N PRO A 91 -9.43 -6.97 -15.13
CA PRO A 91 -9.58 -5.78 -14.32
C PRO A 91 -8.92 -4.59 -15.01
N LEU A 92 -9.66 -3.49 -15.21
CA LEU A 92 -9.14 -2.25 -15.83
C LEU A 92 -7.98 -1.60 -15.03
N LYS A 93 -7.70 -2.12 -13.82
CA LYS A 93 -6.61 -1.71 -12.95
C LYS A 93 -5.82 -2.89 -12.38
N LYS A 94 -4.51 -2.68 -12.22
CA LYS A 94 -3.66 -3.40 -11.27
C LYS A 94 -3.36 -2.51 -10.05
N GLY A 95 -3.74 -2.95 -8.85
CA GLY A 95 -3.48 -2.25 -7.58
C GLY A 95 -4.62 -1.37 -7.04
N GLY A 96 -4.43 -0.77 -5.86
CA GLY A 96 -5.41 0.13 -5.21
C GLY A 96 -5.19 1.61 -5.53
N VAL A 97 -5.92 2.51 -4.86
CA VAL A 97 -5.89 3.97 -5.09
C VAL A 97 -4.46 4.58 -5.05
N GLY A 98 -3.55 4.00 -4.27
CA GLY A 98 -2.14 4.42 -4.20
C GLY A 98 -1.26 4.05 -5.40
N ILE A 99 -1.76 3.25 -6.34
CA ILE A 99 -1.06 2.90 -7.59
C ILE A 99 -1.67 3.66 -8.75
N ALA A 100 -0.83 4.42 -9.45
CA ALA A 100 -1.16 5.13 -10.67
C ALA A 100 -0.69 4.33 -11.90
N TYR A 101 -1.46 4.44 -12.99
CA TYR A 101 -1.08 3.95 -14.30
C TYR A 101 -0.98 5.12 -15.27
N ARG A 102 0.13 5.19 -16.02
CA ARG A 102 0.32 6.17 -17.10
C ARG A 102 0.60 5.42 -18.41
N THR A 103 -0.25 5.60 -19.41
CA THR A 103 -0.01 5.11 -20.79
C THR A 103 1.22 5.76 -21.40
N ASP A 104 1.78 5.14 -22.43
CA ASP A 104 2.84 5.73 -23.26
C ASP A 104 2.49 7.15 -23.73
N ALA A 105 1.27 7.38 -24.21
CA ALA A 105 0.84 8.70 -24.66
C ALA A 105 0.94 9.76 -23.54
N LEU A 106 0.48 9.43 -22.33
CA LEU A 106 0.64 10.28 -21.14
C LEU A 106 2.11 10.48 -20.72
N ILE A 107 3.00 9.54 -21.00
CA ILE A 107 4.43 9.68 -20.64
C ILE A 107 5.17 10.51 -21.69
N MET A 108 4.82 10.32 -22.97
CA MET A 108 5.49 10.95 -24.11
C MET A 108 5.00 12.38 -24.35
N HIS A 109 3.68 12.60 -24.32
CA HIS A 109 3.05 13.88 -24.69
C HIS A 109 2.71 14.77 -23.50
N CYS A 110 2.66 14.26 -22.27
CA CYS A 110 2.74 15.12 -21.09
C CYS A 110 4.20 15.51 -20.85
N LYS A 111 4.76 16.28 -21.81
CA LYS A 111 6.08 16.90 -21.72
C LYS A 111 6.23 17.51 -20.31
N MET A 112 7.44 17.45 -19.78
CA MET A 112 7.92 17.73 -18.40
C MET A 112 7.55 19.09 -17.76
N GLU A 113 6.34 19.59 -17.95
CA GLU A 113 5.91 20.86 -17.40
C GLU A 113 5.35 20.73 -15.99
N PHE A 114 4.99 19.52 -15.57
CA PHE A 114 4.41 19.30 -14.25
C PHE A 114 5.49 19.43 -13.18
N THR A 115 5.27 20.35 -12.25
CA THR A 115 6.02 20.41 -10.99
C THR A 115 5.77 19.16 -10.15
N SER A 116 6.58 18.94 -9.11
CA SER A 116 6.41 17.79 -8.21
C SER A 116 4.99 17.75 -7.63
N ASP A 117 4.44 18.90 -7.23
CA ASP A 117 3.08 19.01 -6.71
C ASP A 117 2.01 18.59 -7.74
N GLU A 118 2.18 18.97 -9.01
CA GLU A 118 1.26 18.59 -10.09
C GLU A 118 1.31 17.08 -10.35
N ASN A 119 2.51 16.49 -10.39
CA ASN A 119 2.65 15.05 -10.62
C ASN A 119 1.97 14.23 -9.53
N ILE A 120 2.15 14.59 -8.26
CA ILE A 120 1.53 13.85 -7.14
C ILE A 120 0.00 13.90 -7.23
N VAL A 121 -0.56 15.09 -7.52
CA VAL A 121 -2.01 15.24 -7.69
C VAL A 121 -2.51 14.48 -8.91
N PHE A 122 -1.77 14.52 -10.01
CA PHE A 122 -2.11 13.81 -11.24
C PHE A 122 -2.08 12.29 -11.03
N ASP A 123 -1.08 11.77 -10.34
CA ASP A 123 -0.97 10.35 -9.98
C ASP A 123 -2.12 9.91 -9.05
N ALA A 124 -2.49 10.75 -8.07
CA ALA A 124 -3.64 10.49 -7.20
C ALA A 124 -4.97 10.46 -7.98
N ILE A 125 -5.13 11.34 -8.97
CA ILE A 125 -6.29 11.36 -9.88
C ILE A 125 -6.34 10.08 -10.71
N LEU A 126 -5.24 9.72 -11.39
CA LEU A 126 -5.14 8.50 -12.18
C LEU A 126 -5.40 7.25 -11.35
N GLY A 127 -4.82 7.18 -10.15
CA GLY A 127 -5.03 6.11 -9.19
C GLY A 127 -6.50 6.00 -8.76
N THR A 128 -7.19 7.11 -8.53
CA THR A 128 -8.61 7.12 -8.17
C THR A 128 -9.50 6.72 -9.35
N MET A 129 -9.27 7.28 -10.53
CA MET A 129 -10.05 7.01 -11.75
C MET A 129 -9.97 5.53 -12.13
N SER A 130 -8.77 4.95 -12.11
CA SER A 130 -8.57 3.53 -12.39
C SER A 130 -9.18 2.61 -11.33
N THR A 131 -9.27 3.04 -10.07
CA THR A 131 -9.86 2.21 -9.00
C THR A 131 -11.39 2.21 -9.06
N PHE A 132 -11.99 3.33 -9.47
CA PHE A 132 -13.43 3.51 -9.55
C PHE A 132 -13.88 3.87 -10.97
N PRO A 133 -13.66 2.98 -11.96
CA PRO A 133 -13.85 3.25 -13.38
C PRO A 133 -15.30 3.65 -13.73
N GLU A 134 -16.29 3.15 -13.00
CA GLU A 134 -17.71 3.45 -13.24
C GLU A 134 -18.11 4.89 -12.89
N ASN A 135 -17.31 5.58 -12.07
CA ASN A 135 -17.65 6.92 -11.62
C ASN A 135 -17.53 7.94 -12.77
N LYS A 136 -18.52 8.82 -12.88
CA LYS A 136 -18.49 9.97 -13.81
C LYS A 136 -17.91 11.21 -13.14
N VAL A 137 -18.16 11.37 -11.84
CA VAL A 137 -17.68 12.47 -11.01
C VAL A 137 -16.85 11.88 -9.88
N TYR A 138 -15.70 12.49 -9.60
CA TYR A 138 -14.76 12.01 -8.60
C TYR A 138 -14.55 13.07 -7.52
N LYS A 139 -14.43 12.59 -6.28
CA LYS A 139 -14.07 13.39 -5.11
C LYS A 139 -12.86 12.74 -4.45
N ILE A 140 -11.79 13.51 -4.27
CA ILE A 140 -10.55 13.07 -3.64
C ILE A 140 -10.25 13.95 -2.43
N GLU A 141 -10.09 13.35 -1.26
CA GLU A 141 -9.61 14.04 -0.06
C GLU A 141 -8.10 13.78 0.10
N PRO A 142 -7.26 14.80 0.38
CA PRO A 142 -5.82 14.59 0.60
C PRO A 142 -5.53 13.61 1.74
N SER A 143 -6.40 13.56 2.76
CA SER A 143 -6.30 12.60 3.87
C SER A 143 -6.30 11.15 3.41
N SER A 144 -7.04 10.81 2.35
CA SER A 144 -7.10 9.45 1.79
C SER A 144 -5.77 8.97 1.21
N PHE A 145 -4.82 9.88 0.98
CA PHE A 145 -3.51 9.59 0.40
C PHE A 145 -2.37 9.65 1.41
N LEU A 146 -2.65 9.94 2.69
CA LEU A 146 -1.62 9.97 3.73
C LEU A 146 -0.91 8.63 3.88
N SER A 147 -1.66 7.52 3.87
CA SER A 147 -1.12 6.14 3.92
C SER A 147 -0.31 5.75 2.69
N HIS A 148 -0.42 6.51 1.60
CA HIS A 148 0.28 6.28 0.34
C HIS A 148 1.36 7.35 0.09
N SER A 149 1.65 8.19 1.08
CA SER A 149 2.67 9.24 0.99
C SER A 149 3.67 9.09 2.13
N LYS A 150 4.94 9.33 1.87
CA LYS A 150 5.97 9.35 2.92
C LYS A 150 6.16 10.73 3.55
N TYR A 151 5.20 11.64 3.39
CA TYR A 151 5.31 12.96 4.00
C TYR A 151 5.13 12.89 5.52
N SER A 152 6.09 13.43 6.25
CA SER A 152 6.06 13.46 7.71
C SER A 152 4.98 14.39 8.28
N ASP A 153 4.56 15.42 7.51
CA ASP A 153 3.53 16.37 7.91
C ASP A 153 2.31 16.25 6.99
N SER A 154 1.15 15.91 7.58
CA SER A 154 -0.12 15.83 6.85
C SER A 154 -0.51 17.17 6.23
N LYS A 155 -0.19 18.31 6.86
CA LYS A 155 -0.48 19.65 6.33
C LYS A 155 0.28 19.92 5.03
N TYR A 156 1.46 19.32 4.86
CA TYR A 156 2.22 19.44 3.62
C TYR A 156 1.47 18.79 2.46
N LEU A 157 0.88 17.61 2.66
CA LEU A 157 0.07 16.94 1.63
C LEU A 157 -1.14 17.79 1.19
N TYR A 158 -1.83 18.43 2.13
CA TYR A 158 -2.91 19.39 1.79
C TYR A 158 -2.40 20.58 0.96
N SER A 159 -1.21 21.09 1.29
CA SER A 159 -0.57 22.18 0.53
C SER A 159 -0.20 21.76 -0.89
N VAL A 160 0.37 20.55 -1.02
CA VAL A 160 0.70 19.91 -2.30
C VAL A 160 -0.55 19.77 -3.15
N PHE A 161 -1.63 19.21 -2.60
CA PHE A 161 -2.88 19.03 -3.32
C PHE A 161 -3.47 20.37 -3.77
N ARG A 162 -3.50 21.38 -2.89
CA ARG A 162 -3.99 22.72 -3.25
C ARG A 162 -3.18 23.36 -4.39
N LYS A 163 -1.85 23.32 -4.31
CA LYS A 163 -0.95 23.92 -5.30
C LYS A 163 -0.98 23.16 -6.62
N GLY A 164 -0.89 21.83 -6.56
CA GLY A 164 -0.93 20.93 -7.70
C GLY A 164 -2.23 21.07 -8.47
N THR A 165 -3.39 21.02 -7.81
CA THR A 165 -4.69 21.22 -8.47
C THR A 165 -4.82 22.60 -9.10
N LYS A 166 -4.29 23.65 -8.47
CA LYS A 166 -4.36 25.00 -9.04
C LYS A 166 -3.64 25.07 -10.40
N LYS A 167 -2.44 24.49 -10.50
CA LYS A 167 -1.66 24.49 -11.74
C LYS A 167 -2.22 23.53 -12.78
N LEU A 168 -2.68 22.36 -12.35
CA LEU A 168 -3.22 21.32 -13.23
C LEU A 168 -4.46 21.80 -14.03
N LYS A 169 -5.23 22.76 -13.49
CA LYS A 169 -6.35 23.41 -14.21
C LYS A 169 -5.94 24.10 -15.51
N GLU A 170 -4.69 24.55 -15.63
CA GLU A 170 -4.19 25.29 -16.78
C GLU A 170 -3.50 24.34 -17.79
N ARG A 171 -3.41 23.04 -17.48
CA ARG A 171 -2.73 22.04 -18.29
C ARG A 171 -3.66 21.37 -19.28
N HIS A 172 -3.13 21.10 -20.47
CA HIS A 172 -3.77 20.35 -21.53
C HIS A 172 -2.81 19.26 -22.01
N LEU A 173 -3.34 18.22 -22.64
CA LEU A 173 -2.55 17.30 -23.43
C LEU A 173 -2.28 17.95 -24.77
N VAL A 174 -1.01 18.09 -25.12
CA VAL A 174 -0.61 18.75 -26.36
C VAL A 174 0.08 17.72 -27.26
N PHE A 175 -0.45 17.58 -28.47
CA PHE A 175 0.19 16.86 -29.55
C PHE A 175 0.80 17.90 -30.50
N GLU A 176 2.12 17.96 -30.52
CA GLU A 176 2.91 18.85 -31.37
C GLU A 176 3.37 18.08 -32.62
N ASP A 177 3.86 18.83 -33.62
CA ASP A 177 4.44 18.31 -34.87
C ASP A 177 3.48 17.45 -35.70
N LEU A 178 2.18 17.79 -35.69
CA LEU A 178 1.16 17.12 -36.49
C LEU A 178 1.02 17.75 -37.89
N GLY A 179 0.32 17.03 -38.77
CA GLY A 179 0.04 17.48 -40.14
C GLY A 179 1.18 17.21 -41.14
N PRO A 180 0.94 17.41 -42.45
CA PRO A 180 1.92 17.12 -43.51
C PRO A 180 3.18 18.00 -43.44
N ASP A 181 3.08 19.17 -42.81
CA ASP A 181 4.17 20.13 -42.66
C ASP A 181 4.79 20.13 -41.23
N GLY A 182 4.21 19.39 -40.29
CA GLY A 182 4.69 19.30 -38.90
C GLY A 182 4.51 20.59 -38.08
N GLU A 183 3.59 21.47 -38.46
CA GLU A 183 3.34 22.74 -37.76
C GLU A 183 2.02 22.75 -36.96
N ASP A 184 1.20 21.69 -37.05
CA ASP A 184 -0.09 21.65 -36.38
C ASP A 184 0.06 21.21 -34.91
N GLU A 185 -0.66 21.89 -34.02
CA GLU A 185 -0.75 21.56 -32.59
C GLU A 185 -2.21 21.24 -32.23
N ILE A 186 -2.43 20.10 -31.58
CA ILE A 186 -3.74 19.73 -31.01
C ILE A 186 -3.66 19.79 -29.49
N SER A 187 -4.53 20.59 -28.87
CA SER A 187 -4.64 20.72 -27.42
C SER A 187 -5.95 20.11 -26.91
N VAL A 188 -5.85 19.11 -26.04
CA VAL A 188 -6.98 18.38 -25.47
C VAL A 188 -7.05 18.61 -23.95
N PRO A 189 -8.21 19.03 -23.40
CA PRO A 189 -8.37 19.20 -21.96
C PRO A 189 -8.45 17.86 -21.22
N TRP A 190 -7.78 17.79 -20.07
CA TRP A 190 -7.85 16.65 -19.16
C TRP A 190 -9.19 16.52 -18.45
N PHE A 191 -9.77 17.68 -18.08
CA PHE A 191 -10.93 17.75 -17.21
C PHE A 191 -11.99 18.65 -17.85
N ASN A 192 -13.21 18.14 -17.90
CA ASN A 192 -14.38 18.97 -18.16
C ASN A 192 -14.63 19.92 -16.98
N ILE A 193 -14.39 19.43 -15.75
CA ILE A 193 -14.48 20.21 -14.51
C ILE A 193 -13.33 19.80 -13.60
N LEU A 194 -12.58 20.76 -13.06
CA LEU A 194 -11.60 20.53 -11.99
C LEU A 194 -11.70 21.65 -10.94
N ARG A 195 -12.00 21.26 -9.70
CA ARG A 195 -12.21 22.20 -8.58
C ARG A 195 -11.49 21.73 -7.32
N TYR A 196 -10.84 22.68 -6.65
CA TYR A 196 -10.32 22.49 -5.29
C TYR A 196 -11.25 23.19 -4.30
N HIS A 197 -11.70 22.47 -3.29
CA HIS A 197 -12.50 22.99 -2.19
C HIS A 197 -11.63 23.16 -0.96
N ASN A 198 -11.47 24.41 -0.50
CA ASN A 198 -10.73 24.67 0.73
C ASN A 198 -11.58 24.22 1.93
N GLY A 199 -10.97 23.43 2.82
CA GLY A 199 -11.61 23.08 4.07
C GLY A 199 -11.83 24.30 4.96
N LYS A 200 -12.96 24.35 5.68
CA LYS A 200 -13.23 25.40 6.68
C LYS A 200 -12.64 24.91 8.00
N GLY A 201 -11.60 25.63 8.47
CA GLY A 201 -10.63 25.12 9.43
C GLY A 201 -11.08 24.89 10.88
N ASN A 202 -12.28 24.38 11.15
CA ASN A 202 -12.70 24.00 12.51
C ASN A 202 -13.82 22.93 12.59
N SER A 203 -14.18 22.22 11.50
CA SER A 203 -15.14 21.11 11.58
C SER A 203 -14.69 19.90 10.78
N ASN A 204 -14.85 18.70 11.36
CA ASN A 204 -14.65 17.40 10.68
C ASN A 204 -15.58 17.23 9.46
N GLU A 205 -16.59 18.08 9.30
CA GLU A 205 -17.57 18.07 8.20
C GLU A 205 -17.12 18.90 6.98
N SER A 206 -15.94 19.51 6.98
CA SER A 206 -15.45 20.34 5.87
C SER A 206 -13.95 20.15 5.65
N SER A 207 -13.53 18.90 5.43
CA SER A 207 -12.19 18.58 4.93
C SER A 207 -12.00 19.21 3.54
N ALA A 208 -10.75 19.57 3.21
CA ALA A 208 -10.43 20.03 1.86
C ALA A 208 -10.47 18.85 0.89
N TYR A 209 -10.93 19.06 -0.34
CA TYR A 209 -11.01 18.00 -1.34
C TYR A 209 -10.92 18.55 -2.77
N ILE A 210 -10.52 17.68 -3.69
CA ILE A 210 -10.58 17.90 -5.14
C ILE A 210 -11.87 17.25 -5.63
N GLU A 211 -12.59 17.96 -6.50
CA GLU A 211 -13.74 17.45 -7.21
C GLU A 211 -13.50 17.65 -8.71
N PHE A 212 -13.70 16.59 -9.50
CA PHE A 212 -13.44 16.66 -10.93
C PHE A 212 -14.31 15.72 -11.76
N VAL A 213 -14.47 16.11 -13.03
CA VAL A 213 -15.07 15.33 -14.11
C VAL A 213 -14.00 15.25 -15.20
N PRO A 214 -13.40 14.08 -15.45
CA PRO A 214 -12.42 13.93 -16.53
C PRO A 214 -13.11 14.06 -17.89
N SER A 215 -12.34 14.40 -18.93
CA SER A 215 -12.79 14.17 -20.31
C SER A 215 -12.83 12.66 -20.60
N ASP A 216 -13.68 12.23 -21.54
CA ASP A 216 -13.80 10.81 -21.89
C ASP A 216 -12.46 10.26 -22.39
N PHE A 217 -11.76 11.03 -23.22
CA PHE A 217 -10.42 10.67 -23.70
C PHE A 217 -9.40 10.51 -22.57
N PHE A 218 -9.37 11.42 -21.59
CA PHE A 218 -8.46 11.27 -20.44
C PHE A 218 -8.81 10.03 -19.62
N LYS A 219 -10.11 9.73 -19.49
CA LYS A 219 -10.58 8.54 -18.79
C LYS A 219 -10.18 7.26 -19.54
N ASP A 220 -10.25 7.23 -20.86
CA ASP A 220 -9.78 6.10 -21.66
C ASP A 220 -8.29 5.81 -21.41
N LEU A 221 -7.45 6.85 -21.43
CA LEU A 221 -6.03 6.73 -21.13
C LEU A 221 -5.77 6.22 -19.70
N ALA A 222 -6.60 6.60 -18.72
CA ALA A 222 -6.46 6.12 -17.35
C ALA A 222 -6.90 4.65 -17.17
N LEU A 223 -7.82 4.16 -18.01
CA LEU A 223 -8.47 2.85 -17.85
C LEU A 223 -7.89 1.74 -18.76
N CYS A 224 -7.11 2.07 -19.78
CA CYS A 224 -6.62 1.10 -20.76
C CYS A 224 -5.37 0.31 -20.33
N SER A 225 -5.14 0.15 -19.01
CA SER A 225 -3.88 -0.36 -18.43
C SER A 225 -3.48 -1.78 -18.81
N GLN A 226 -4.43 -2.62 -19.21
CA GLN A 226 -4.20 -3.98 -19.69
C GLN A 226 -4.18 -4.11 -21.22
N LEU A 227 -4.53 -3.04 -21.94
CA LEU A 227 -4.71 -3.06 -23.38
C LEU A 227 -3.58 -2.32 -24.10
N VAL A 228 -3.17 -1.19 -23.53
CA VAL A 228 -2.14 -0.31 -24.08
C VAL A 228 -0.90 -0.41 -23.17
N HIS A 229 0.28 -0.28 -23.78
CA HIS A 229 1.52 -0.24 -23.01
C HIS A 229 1.59 1.04 -22.15
N GLY A 230 2.22 0.91 -20.99
CA GLY A 230 2.37 2.00 -20.05
C GLY A 230 3.18 1.60 -18.83
N ALA A 231 3.25 2.51 -17.87
CA ALA A 231 3.98 2.37 -16.63
C ALA A 231 3.03 2.34 -15.43
N TYR A 232 3.39 1.59 -14.40
CA TYR A 232 2.70 1.56 -13.12
C TYR A 232 3.62 2.15 -12.05
N GLY A 233 3.10 3.02 -11.20
CA GLY A 233 3.92 3.68 -10.18
C GLY A 233 3.14 3.85 -8.89
N ALA A 234 3.82 3.57 -7.77
CA ALA A 234 3.26 3.81 -6.45
C ALA A 234 3.43 5.30 -6.07
N LEU A 235 2.38 5.90 -5.52
CA LEU A 235 2.43 7.27 -5.01
C LEU A 235 3.46 7.41 -3.87
N GLU A 236 3.68 6.32 -3.13
CA GLU A 236 4.67 6.23 -2.07
C GLU A 236 6.10 6.45 -2.60
N VAL A 237 6.38 5.99 -3.82
CA VAL A 237 7.66 6.23 -4.50
C VAL A 237 7.71 7.67 -4.99
N THR A 238 6.70 8.13 -5.73
CA THR A 238 6.74 9.45 -6.39
C THR A 238 6.75 10.62 -5.39
N THR A 239 6.17 10.45 -4.20
CA THR A 239 6.21 11.46 -3.12
C THR A 239 7.60 11.64 -2.49
N GLN A 240 8.48 10.65 -2.62
CA GLN A 240 9.86 10.69 -2.13
C GLN A 240 10.86 11.24 -3.15
N LEU A 241 10.51 11.26 -4.44
CA LEU A 241 11.41 11.67 -5.50
C LEU A 241 11.69 13.18 -5.46
N GLN A 242 12.97 13.52 -5.50
CA GLN A 242 13.46 14.90 -5.43
C GLN A 242 14.15 15.31 -6.72
N GLY A 243 13.86 16.54 -7.16
CA GLY A 243 14.47 17.15 -8.33
C GLY A 243 13.45 17.45 -9.43
N LYS A 244 13.73 18.52 -10.20
CA LYS A 244 12.82 19.03 -11.23
C LYS A 244 12.47 17.96 -12.28
N TYR A 245 13.46 17.17 -12.68
CA TYR A 245 13.33 16.19 -13.76
C TYR A 245 13.19 14.75 -13.26
N THR A 246 13.11 14.53 -11.96
CA THR A 246 13.23 13.17 -11.41
C THR A 246 11.96 12.36 -11.62
N ILE A 247 10.77 12.94 -11.40
CA ILE A 247 9.51 12.19 -11.46
C ILE A 247 9.18 11.75 -12.89
N ALA A 248 9.30 12.62 -13.91
CA ALA A 248 9.01 12.13 -15.26
C ALA A 248 10.15 11.26 -15.83
N LEU A 249 11.41 11.43 -15.39
CA LEU A 249 12.44 10.45 -15.71
C LEU A 249 12.13 9.09 -15.06
N TYR A 250 11.64 9.07 -13.82
CA TYR A 250 11.14 7.85 -13.18
C TYR A 250 10.07 7.17 -14.03
N TRP A 251 9.03 7.91 -14.45
CA TRP A 251 7.96 7.35 -15.29
C TRP A 251 8.46 6.85 -16.64
N PHE A 252 9.38 7.58 -17.26
CA PHE A 252 9.99 7.17 -18.52
C PHE A 252 10.85 5.90 -18.37
N LEU A 253 11.62 5.79 -17.29
CA LEU A 253 12.43 4.60 -17.00
C LEU A 253 11.53 3.41 -16.65
N GLU A 254 10.50 3.62 -15.83
CA GLU A 254 9.50 2.61 -15.48
C GLU A 254 8.84 2.02 -16.73
N ASN A 255 8.50 2.88 -17.71
CA ASN A 255 7.98 2.47 -19.01
C ASN A 255 8.96 1.61 -19.82
N LYS A 256 10.27 1.90 -19.69
CA LYS A 256 11.34 1.21 -20.42
C LYS A 256 11.97 0.05 -19.64
N LYS A 257 11.54 -0.25 -18.41
CA LYS A 257 12.19 -1.25 -17.56
C LYS A 257 12.22 -2.66 -18.16
N ASN A 258 11.14 -3.03 -18.85
CA ASN A 258 10.99 -4.32 -19.53
C ASN A 258 11.15 -4.20 -21.06
N TYR A 259 11.53 -3.02 -21.55
CA TYR A 259 11.66 -2.77 -22.98
C TYR A 259 12.87 -3.51 -23.55
N LYS A 260 12.67 -4.12 -24.72
CA LYS A 260 13.72 -4.75 -25.52
C LYS A 260 13.84 -4.00 -26.84
N GLU A 261 14.98 -3.35 -27.08
CA GLU A 261 15.24 -2.61 -28.32
C GLU A 261 15.22 -3.52 -29.57
N PHE A 262 15.73 -4.75 -29.42
CA PHE A 262 15.68 -5.81 -30.42
C PHE A 262 15.29 -7.13 -29.75
N PRO A 263 14.77 -8.13 -30.49
CA PRO A 263 14.34 -9.40 -29.91
C PRO A 263 15.40 -10.11 -29.03
N SER A 264 16.69 -9.91 -29.35
CA SER A 264 17.84 -10.47 -28.63
C SER A 264 18.50 -9.51 -27.63
N ALA A 265 17.98 -8.28 -27.46
CA ALA A 265 18.56 -7.29 -26.57
C ALA A 265 18.21 -7.58 -25.09
N ASN A 266 19.08 -7.16 -24.18
CA ASN A 266 18.83 -7.23 -22.76
C ASN A 266 17.68 -6.26 -22.38
N PRO A 267 16.63 -6.74 -21.69
CA PRO A 267 15.57 -5.87 -21.17
C PRO A 267 16.13 -4.71 -20.34
N GLY A 268 15.48 -3.55 -20.41
CA GLY A 268 15.82 -2.39 -19.58
C GLY A 268 17.09 -1.65 -20.03
N THR A 269 17.66 -2.01 -21.18
CA THR A 269 18.77 -1.27 -21.80
C THR A 269 18.27 -0.58 -23.06
N PHE A 270 18.48 0.73 -23.16
CA PHE A 270 18.11 1.51 -24.34
C PHE A 270 19.03 2.72 -24.52
N ARG A 271 19.01 3.29 -25.72
CA ARG A 271 19.77 4.48 -26.09
C ARG A 271 18.84 5.62 -26.41
N ILE A 272 19.25 6.84 -26.07
CA ILE A 272 18.55 8.07 -26.42
C ILE A 272 19.57 9.13 -26.83
N SER A 273 19.28 9.87 -27.90
CA SER A 273 20.12 10.99 -28.33
C SER A 273 20.01 12.16 -27.35
N ILE A 274 20.96 13.10 -27.39
CA ILE A 274 20.86 14.31 -26.56
C ILE A 274 19.64 15.14 -26.96
N GLU A 275 19.34 15.22 -28.25
CA GLU A 275 18.22 15.98 -28.80
C GLU A 275 16.89 15.39 -28.34
N ASP A 276 16.71 14.07 -28.49
CA ASP A 276 15.50 13.37 -28.03
C ASP A 276 15.34 13.50 -26.51
N LEU A 277 16.44 13.40 -25.75
CA LEU A 277 16.39 13.56 -24.30
C LEU A 277 15.94 14.99 -23.93
N LYS A 278 16.45 16.00 -24.63
CA LYS A 278 16.06 17.39 -24.37
C LYS A 278 14.61 17.63 -24.74
N HIS A 279 14.18 17.14 -25.89
CA HIS A 279 12.80 17.25 -26.37
C HIS A 279 11.83 16.55 -25.41
N GLN A 280 12.08 15.28 -25.09
CA GLN A 280 11.24 14.44 -24.22
C GLN A 280 11.05 15.03 -22.82
N PHE A 281 12.09 15.64 -22.27
CA PHE A 281 12.08 16.17 -20.90
C PHE A 281 12.04 17.70 -20.83
N SER A 282 11.74 18.39 -21.94
CA SER A 282 11.70 19.85 -22.05
C SER A 282 12.93 20.51 -21.39
N ILE A 283 14.11 19.94 -21.62
CA ILE A 283 15.37 20.45 -21.10
C ILE A 283 15.80 21.63 -21.97
N PRO A 284 16.21 22.77 -21.40
CA PRO A 284 16.62 23.93 -22.20
C PRO A 284 17.72 23.56 -23.19
N GLU A 285 17.59 24.04 -24.44
CA GLU A 285 18.58 23.77 -25.48
C GLU A 285 19.99 24.24 -25.12
N SER A 286 20.08 25.27 -24.28
CA SER A 286 21.33 25.79 -23.74
C SER A 286 22.09 24.83 -22.83
N TYR A 287 21.47 23.74 -22.36
CA TYR A 287 22.13 22.78 -21.47
C TYR A 287 23.18 21.98 -22.24
N THR A 288 24.42 22.12 -21.81
CA THR A 288 25.54 21.27 -22.26
C THR A 288 25.40 19.86 -21.70
N THR A 289 26.16 18.90 -22.23
CA THR A 289 26.21 17.52 -21.70
C THR A 289 26.62 17.48 -20.23
N GLY A 290 27.52 18.37 -19.80
CA GLY A 290 27.90 18.54 -18.40
C GLY A 290 26.73 19.05 -17.53
N ASP A 291 25.91 19.97 -18.04
CA ASP A 291 24.73 20.45 -17.34
C ASP A 291 23.63 19.41 -17.25
N ILE A 292 23.37 18.66 -18.34
CA ILE A 292 22.44 17.53 -18.33
C ILE A 292 22.87 16.52 -17.27
N LYS A 293 24.15 16.16 -17.24
CA LYS A 293 24.69 15.26 -16.24
C LYS A 293 24.45 15.77 -14.81
N ARG A 294 24.89 17.00 -14.52
CA ARG A 294 24.89 17.59 -13.17
C ARG A 294 23.49 17.94 -12.65
N ARG A 295 22.58 18.39 -13.53
CA ARG A 295 21.28 18.95 -13.16
C ARG A 295 20.11 18.00 -13.40
N VAL A 296 20.28 17.01 -14.27
CA VAL A 296 19.20 16.08 -14.67
C VAL A 296 19.54 14.66 -14.22
N LEU A 297 20.61 14.07 -14.76
CA LEU A 297 20.86 12.63 -14.60
C LEU A 297 21.42 12.25 -13.22
N ASP A 298 22.44 12.95 -12.71
CA ASP A 298 23.03 12.64 -11.41
C ASP A 298 22.05 12.86 -10.23
N PRO A 299 21.28 13.96 -10.17
CA PRO A 299 20.27 14.13 -9.13
C PRO A 299 19.19 13.06 -9.21
N ALA A 300 18.68 12.74 -10.40
CA ALA A 300 17.64 11.74 -10.57
C ALA A 300 18.15 10.33 -10.22
N LYS A 301 19.38 9.98 -10.62
CA LYS A 301 20.02 8.71 -10.26
C LYS A 301 20.13 8.54 -8.75
N LYS A 302 20.63 9.58 -8.05
CA LYS A 302 20.73 9.56 -6.59
C LYS A 302 19.35 9.42 -5.94
N SER A 303 18.36 10.16 -6.40
CA SER A 303 17.03 10.15 -5.81
C SER A 303 16.29 8.82 -6.04
N ILE A 304 16.23 8.33 -7.28
CA ILE A 304 15.48 7.09 -7.61
C ILE A 304 16.15 5.87 -6.96
N ASN A 305 17.47 5.76 -7.03
CA ASN A 305 18.18 4.61 -6.47
C ASN A 305 18.17 4.60 -4.94
N ALA A 306 17.94 5.73 -4.27
CA ALA A 306 17.87 5.82 -2.82
C ALA A 306 16.49 5.48 -2.23
N VAL A 307 15.42 5.49 -3.03
CA VAL A 307 14.07 5.12 -2.55
C VAL A 307 13.98 3.60 -2.45
N GLU A 308 13.75 3.07 -1.26
CA GLU A 308 13.72 1.62 -1.01
C GLU A 308 12.55 0.95 -1.73
N GLU A 309 11.36 1.56 -1.70
CA GLU A 309 10.13 1.03 -2.31
C GLU A 309 10.12 1.05 -3.84
N CYS A 310 11.11 1.71 -4.47
CA CYS A 310 11.29 1.70 -5.92
C CYS A 310 11.83 0.34 -6.35
N ASP A 311 11.08 -0.38 -7.18
CA ASP A 311 11.38 -1.75 -7.65
C ASP A 311 12.54 -1.84 -8.66
N PHE A 312 13.12 -0.71 -9.05
CA PHE A 312 14.29 -0.68 -9.92
C PHE A 312 15.35 0.32 -9.46
N THR A 313 16.55 0.10 -9.98
CA THR A 313 17.64 1.08 -9.99
C THR A 313 18.03 1.34 -11.43
N PHE A 314 18.65 2.49 -11.69
CA PHE A 314 19.21 2.76 -13.00
C PHE A 314 20.63 3.32 -12.94
N ASP A 315 21.35 3.07 -14.03
CA ASP A 315 22.62 3.70 -14.35
C ASP A 315 22.58 4.22 -15.79
N TYR A 316 23.53 5.08 -16.14
CA TYR A 316 23.67 5.62 -17.47
C TYR A 316 25.15 5.77 -17.85
N SER A 317 25.43 5.66 -19.15
CA SER A 317 26.76 5.88 -19.72
C SER A 317 26.68 6.79 -20.93
N VAL A 318 27.68 7.66 -21.11
CA VAL A 318 27.73 8.59 -22.25
C VAL A 318 28.11 7.81 -23.50
N GLN A 319 27.29 7.93 -24.54
CA GLN A 319 27.59 7.41 -25.87
C GLN A 319 28.31 8.48 -26.68
N LYS A 320 29.43 8.10 -27.30
CA LYS A 320 30.23 8.98 -28.13
C LYS A 320 30.23 8.50 -29.57
N VAL A 321 30.04 9.43 -30.49
CA VAL A 321 30.20 9.23 -31.93
C VAL A 321 31.27 10.22 -32.38
N ASP A 322 32.31 9.73 -33.05
CA ASP A 322 33.45 10.55 -33.53
C ASP A 322 34.09 11.44 -32.46
N GLY A 323 34.14 10.96 -31.22
CA GLY A 323 34.73 11.67 -30.07
C GLY A 323 33.80 12.69 -29.40
N ALA A 324 32.69 13.07 -30.05
CA ALA A 324 31.65 13.92 -29.47
C ALA A 324 30.61 13.08 -28.73
N ALA A 325 30.04 13.63 -27.64
CA ALA A 325 28.92 12.98 -26.95
C ALA A 325 27.67 13.10 -27.82
N ALA A 326 27.11 11.96 -28.23
CA ALA A 326 25.93 11.89 -29.10
C ALA A 326 24.65 11.57 -28.32
N GLY A 327 24.78 10.91 -27.17
CA GLY A 327 23.63 10.42 -26.41
C GLY A 327 24.00 9.76 -25.09
N TYR A 328 23.02 9.09 -24.51
CA TYR A 328 23.17 8.30 -23.29
C TYR A 328 22.61 6.90 -23.51
N MET A 329 23.30 5.91 -22.95
CA MET A 329 22.78 4.55 -22.82
C MET A 329 22.35 4.34 -21.38
N PHE A 330 21.06 4.08 -21.18
CA PHE A 330 20.46 3.78 -19.89
C PHE A 330 20.47 2.28 -19.65
N ILE A 331 20.69 1.90 -18.40
CA ILE A 331 20.66 0.51 -17.93
C ILE A 331 19.78 0.47 -16.68
N ILE A 332 18.61 -0.13 -16.81
CA ILE A 332 17.64 -0.33 -15.73
C ILE A 332 17.80 -1.74 -15.19
N LYS A 333 17.87 -1.87 -13.86
CA LYS A 333 17.97 -3.15 -13.17
C LYS A 333 16.87 -3.23 -12.12
N THR A 334 16.03 -4.25 -12.22
CA THR A 334 15.06 -4.58 -11.18
C THR A 334 15.81 -4.86 -9.88
N LYS A 335 15.35 -4.25 -8.78
CA LYS A 335 15.81 -4.61 -7.45
C LYS A 335 15.22 -5.97 -7.13
N GLN A 336 16.10 -6.94 -6.90
CA GLN A 336 15.69 -8.18 -6.27
C GLN A 336 15.43 -7.84 -4.81
N TYR A 337 14.16 -7.63 -4.46
CA TYR A 337 13.76 -7.77 -3.08
C TYR A 337 14.03 -9.24 -2.74
N ILE A 338 14.94 -9.49 -1.79
CA ILE A 338 14.84 -10.74 -1.05
C ILE A 338 13.43 -10.66 -0.47
N GLU A 339 12.55 -11.58 -0.85
CA GLU A 339 11.31 -11.81 -0.13
C GLU A 339 11.72 -12.18 1.30
N VAL A 340 11.96 -11.16 2.13
CA VAL A 340 11.57 -11.23 3.51
C VAL A 340 10.07 -11.20 3.39
N SER A 341 9.50 -12.40 3.22
CA SER A 341 8.08 -12.65 3.36
C SER A 341 7.60 -11.73 4.46
N GLU A 342 6.72 -10.80 4.12
CA GLU A 342 5.96 -10.05 5.09
C GLU A 342 5.29 -11.10 5.97
N GLN A 343 5.94 -11.45 7.08
CA GLN A 343 5.20 -11.74 8.28
C GLN A 343 4.38 -10.49 8.47
N LYS A 344 3.11 -10.57 8.05
CA LYS A 344 2.06 -9.76 8.62
C LYS A 344 2.45 -9.59 10.07
N THR A 345 2.70 -8.36 10.46
CA THR A 345 2.65 -8.00 11.86
C THR A 345 1.21 -8.26 12.27
N ILE A 346 0.86 -9.54 12.49
CA ILE A 346 0.15 -9.93 13.69
C ILE A 346 0.95 -9.20 14.74
N GLU A 347 0.32 -8.26 15.43
CA GLU A 347 0.89 -7.69 16.64
C GLU A 347 1.63 -8.82 17.34
N GLU A 348 2.96 -8.74 17.42
CA GLU A 348 3.67 -9.53 18.41
C GLU A 348 3.11 -8.99 19.73
N LYS A 349 1.98 -9.57 20.18
CA LYS A 349 1.80 -9.86 21.59
C LYS A 349 3.12 -10.52 21.93
N LYS A 350 4.00 -9.77 22.59
CA LYS A 350 5.15 -10.34 23.28
C LYS A 350 4.60 -11.59 23.94
N ASP A 351 5.05 -12.76 23.50
CA ASP A 351 4.77 -14.02 24.18
C ASP A 351 5.29 -13.81 25.59
N ASP A 352 4.36 -13.45 26.48
CA ASP A 352 4.64 -13.23 27.85
C ASP A 352 4.78 -14.64 28.41
N ILE A 353 6.00 -15.16 28.39
CA ILE A 353 6.36 -16.51 28.88
C ILE A 353 5.68 -16.78 30.23
N PHE A 354 5.51 -15.73 31.04
CA PHE A 354 4.80 -15.79 32.31
C PHE A 354 3.28 -16.02 32.16
N PHE A 355 2.62 -15.36 31.21
CA PHE A 355 1.20 -15.58 30.91
C PHE A 355 0.93 -17.02 30.47
N ASP A 356 1.78 -17.58 29.59
CA ASP A 356 1.62 -18.97 29.14
C ASP A 356 1.87 -19.99 30.25
N GLN A 357 2.88 -19.75 31.11
CA GLN A 357 3.10 -20.54 32.31
C GLN A 357 1.89 -20.50 33.24
N MET A 358 1.29 -19.32 33.44
CA MET A 358 0.10 -19.13 34.27
C MET A 358 -1.13 -19.82 33.71
N LYS A 359 -1.36 -19.71 32.40
CA LYS A 359 -2.43 -20.40 31.68
C LYS A 359 -2.28 -21.92 31.78
N MET A 360 -1.05 -22.43 31.65
CA MET A 360 -0.73 -23.85 31.83
C MET A 360 -1.02 -24.33 33.26
N PHE A 361 -0.61 -23.59 34.29
CA PHE A 361 -0.85 -23.97 35.69
C PHE A 361 -2.34 -23.98 36.08
N LEU A 362 -3.11 -23.00 35.60
CA LEU A 362 -4.55 -22.93 35.84
C LEU A 362 -5.29 -24.07 35.13
N THR A 363 -4.91 -24.35 33.87
CA THR A 363 -5.48 -25.45 33.08
C THR A 363 -5.15 -26.81 33.69
N ALA A 364 -3.90 -27.05 34.10
CA ALA A 364 -3.48 -28.27 34.79
C ALA A 364 -4.18 -28.45 36.14
N SER A 365 -4.57 -27.34 36.78
CA SER A 365 -5.33 -27.35 38.03
C SER A 365 -6.85 -27.44 37.82
N TYR A 366 -7.34 -27.58 36.58
CA TYR A 366 -8.78 -27.59 36.25
C TYR A 366 -9.55 -26.35 36.73
N ILE A 367 -8.88 -25.19 36.77
CA ILE A 367 -9.51 -23.90 37.10
C ILE A 367 -9.75 -23.15 35.79
N HIS A 368 -11.01 -22.86 35.50
CA HIS A 368 -11.40 -22.14 34.28
C HIS A 368 -11.46 -20.63 34.53
N PHE A 369 -10.51 -19.91 33.93
CA PHE A 369 -10.52 -18.44 33.79
C PHE A 369 -10.42 -18.07 32.32
N SER A 370 -11.03 -16.93 31.97
CA SER A 370 -10.87 -16.29 30.67
C SER A 370 -9.48 -15.64 30.53
N ASP A 371 -9.03 -15.41 29.30
CA ASP A 371 -7.70 -14.83 29.05
C ASP A 371 -7.55 -13.43 29.68
N GLU A 372 -8.62 -12.62 29.70
CA GLU A 372 -8.63 -11.29 30.36
C GLU A 372 -8.46 -11.39 31.89
N GLU A 373 -9.00 -12.44 32.51
CA GLU A 373 -8.86 -12.67 33.96
C GLU A 373 -7.44 -13.15 34.31
N ILE A 374 -6.84 -13.97 33.44
CA ILE A 374 -5.46 -14.41 33.58
C ILE A 374 -4.51 -13.22 33.41
N GLU A 375 -4.77 -12.30 32.49
CA GLU A 375 -3.99 -11.07 32.31
C GLU A 375 -4.03 -10.20 33.59
N ARG A 376 -5.19 -10.07 34.24
CA ARG A 376 -5.33 -9.34 35.52
C ARG A 376 -4.53 -9.99 36.64
N VAL A 377 -4.57 -11.32 36.75
CA VAL A 377 -3.79 -12.08 37.73
C VAL A 377 -2.29 -11.94 37.46
N CYS A 378 -1.87 -12.00 36.20
CA CYS A 378 -0.48 -11.81 35.80
C CYS A 378 0.02 -10.39 36.09
N ALA A 379 -0.77 -9.37 35.80
CA ALA A 379 -0.46 -7.98 36.10
C ALA A 379 -0.27 -7.76 37.62
N GLN A 380 -1.14 -8.37 38.43
CA GLN A 380 -1.05 -8.30 39.89
C GLN A 380 0.19 -9.02 40.43
N ALA A 381 0.52 -10.20 39.91
CA ALA A 381 1.72 -10.95 40.29
C ALA A 381 3.02 -10.21 39.92
N LYS A 382 3.06 -9.62 38.72
CA LYS A 382 4.18 -8.78 38.25
C LYS A 382 4.34 -7.53 39.09
N ARG A 383 3.24 -6.85 39.45
CA ARG A 383 3.26 -5.67 40.35
C ARG A 383 3.91 -5.98 41.70
N LEU A 384 3.80 -7.22 42.17
CA LEU A 384 4.32 -7.68 43.45
C LEU A 384 5.64 -8.47 43.33
N ASN A 385 6.28 -8.47 42.14
CA ASN A 385 7.50 -9.23 41.83
C ASN A 385 7.43 -10.70 42.25
N LYS A 386 6.29 -11.37 41.99
CA LYS A 386 6.13 -12.80 42.26
C LYS A 386 6.52 -13.62 41.03
N ASP A 387 7.27 -14.69 41.25
CA ASP A 387 7.74 -15.59 40.20
C ASP A 387 6.72 -16.72 39.91
N GLY A 388 6.95 -17.47 38.83
CA GLY A 388 6.04 -18.53 38.39
C GLY A 388 5.90 -19.67 39.41
N MET A 389 6.95 -19.93 40.19
CA MET A 389 6.94 -20.94 41.25
C MET A 389 6.04 -20.54 42.42
N TYR A 390 6.11 -19.28 42.86
CA TYR A 390 5.20 -18.75 43.88
C TYR A 390 3.75 -18.81 43.41
N MET A 391 3.50 -18.46 42.15
CA MET A 391 2.16 -18.52 41.57
C MET A 391 1.61 -19.95 41.49
N MET A 392 2.44 -20.94 41.16
CA MET A 392 2.06 -22.35 41.20
C MET A 392 1.60 -22.79 42.61
N HIS A 393 2.34 -22.40 43.66
CA HIS A 393 1.96 -22.69 45.04
C HIS A 393 0.63 -22.04 45.44
N ILE A 394 0.40 -20.79 45.02
CA ILE A 394 -0.85 -20.07 45.29
C ILE A 394 -2.03 -20.70 44.53
N ILE A 395 -1.86 -21.08 43.27
CA ILE A 395 -2.90 -21.75 42.47
C ILE A 395 -3.30 -23.09 43.09
N LEU A 396 -2.33 -23.88 43.56
CA LEU A 396 -2.60 -25.15 44.22
C LEU A 396 -3.35 -24.95 45.55
N ALA A 397 -2.97 -23.95 46.35
CA ALA A 397 -3.68 -23.60 47.58
C ALA A 397 -5.10 -23.08 47.29
N PHE A 398 -5.27 -22.30 46.22
CA PHE A 398 -6.57 -21.82 45.77
C PHE A 398 -7.48 -22.96 45.31
N LYS A 399 -6.92 -23.95 44.59
CA LYS A 399 -7.65 -25.18 44.24
C LYS A 399 -8.12 -25.94 45.48
N GLN A 400 -7.23 -26.17 46.44
CA GLN A 400 -7.58 -26.84 47.69
C GLN A 400 -8.71 -26.12 48.44
N ARG A 401 -8.73 -24.79 48.40
CA ARG A 401 -9.83 -23.99 48.98
C ARG A 401 -11.13 -24.06 48.19
N LEU A 402 -11.07 -24.21 46.86
CA LEU A 402 -12.24 -24.39 46.00
C LEU A 402 -12.86 -25.79 46.18
N ASP A 403 -12.03 -26.80 46.42
CA ASP A 403 -12.46 -28.19 46.59
C ASP A 403 -12.95 -28.50 48.04
N ASP A 404 -12.68 -27.62 49.01
CA ASP A 404 -13.11 -27.78 50.40
C ASP A 404 -14.58 -27.34 50.60
N THR A 405 -15.47 -28.34 50.64
CA THR A 405 -16.92 -28.16 50.86
C THR A 405 -17.31 -27.76 52.28
N SER A 406 -16.35 -27.67 53.22
CA SER A 406 -16.62 -27.26 54.62
C SER A 406 -16.64 -25.75 54.84
N LEU A 407 -16.25 -24.97 53.83
CA LEU A 407 -16.15 -23.50 53.88
C LEU A 407 -17.10 -22.84 52.88
N ASP A 408 -17.48 -21.59 53.15
CA ASP A 408 -18.40 -20.82 52.29
C ASP A 408 -17.87 -20.71 50.85
N ALA A 409 -18.79 -20.73 49.87
CA ALA A 409 -18.46 -20.60 48.46
C ALA A 409 -17.84 -19.23 48.15
N ILE A 410 -16.85 -19.20 47.24
CA ILE A 410 -16.18 -17.97 46.83
C ILE A 410 -16.95 -17.34 45.66
N ASP A 411 -17.56 -16.17 45.89
CA ASP A 411 -18.32 -15.43 44.88
C ASP A 411 -17.44 -14.79 43.80
N ASP A 412 -16.27 -14.24 44.17
CA ASP A 412 -15.29 -13.64 43.25
C ASP A 412 -13.97 -14.41 43.26
N LYS A 413 -13.84 -15.34 42.30
CA LYS A 413 -12.68 -16.22 42.16
C LYS A 413 -11.39 -15.47 41.79
N VAL A 414 -11.51 -14.42 40.98
CA VAL A 414 -10.35 -13.64 40.51
C VAL A 414 -9.87 -12.69 41.61
N GLY A 415 -10.79 -11.98 42.27
CA GLY A 415 -10.46 -11.12 43.40
C GLY A 415 -9.89 -11.88 44.60
N TYR A 416 -10.39 -13.09 44.86
CA TYR A 416 -9.84 -13.94 45.92
C TYR A 416 -8.42 -14.42 45.60
N LEU A 417 -8.16 -14.86 44.36
CA LEU A 417 -6.82 -15.24 43.92
C LEU A 417 -5.84 -14.06 44.02
N CYS A 418 -6.25 -12.86 43.56
CA CYS A 418 -5.45 -11.64 43.69
C CYS A 418 -5.12 -11.29 45.15
N LYS A 419 -6.05 -11.51 46.10
CA LYS A 419 -5.79 -11.36 47.54
C LYS A 419 -4.84 -12.43 48.09
N MET A 420 -4.93 -13.67 47.62
CA MET A 420 -3.98 -14.72 48.01
C MET A 420 -2.55 -14.41 47.53
N ILE A 421 -2.40 -13.79 46.36
CA ILE A 421 -1.10 -13.32 45.85
C ILE A 421 -0.52 -12.23 46.77
N GLU A 422 -1.35 -11.30 47.25
CA GLU A 422 -0.96 -10.22 48.18
C GLU A 422 -0.60 -10.73 49.58
N GLN A 423 -1.39 -11.64 50.15
CA GLN A 423 -1.29 -12.04 51.56
C GLN A 423 -0.43 -13.31 51.79
N GLY A 424 -0.15 -14.05 50.72
CA GLY A 424 0.49 -15.37 50.77
C GLY A 424 -0.46 -16.47 51.25
N SER A 425 -0.10 -17.73 50.99
CA SER A 425 -0.89 -18.89 51.43
C SER A 425 -0.74 -19.08 52.95
N ARG A 426 -1.50 -18.31 53.73
CA ARG A 426 -1.73 -18.62 55.15
C ARG A 426 -2.99 -19.46 55.26
N ASN A 427 -2.80 -20.77 55.45
CA ASN A 427 -3.83 -21.62 56.02
C ASN A 427 -4.20 -21.06 57.39
N SER A 428 -5.34 -20.38 57.51
CA SER A 428 -5.86 -19.91 58.78
C SER A 428 -6.45 -21.07 59.57
N ASN A 429 -5.58 -21.92 60.09
CA ASN A 429 -5.89 -22.75 61.24
C ASN A 429 -4.93 -22.31 62.35
N GLN A 430 -5.34 -21.33 63.17
CA GLN A 430 -5.09 -21.32 64.62
C GLN A 430 -5.74 -20.12 65.34
N SER A 431 -6.72 -20.49 66.17
CA SER A 431 -7.04 -19.96 67.50
C SER A 431 -7.17 -18.45 67.75
N LYS A 432 -8.36 -18.07 68.23
CA LYS A 432 -8.54 -17.00 69.23
C LYS A 432 -7.45 -17.09 70.32
N LYS A 433 -6.74 -15.98 70.57
CA LYS A 433 -6.32 -15.60 71.93
C LYS A 433 -6.21 -14.08 72.05
N THR A 434 -6.87 -13.60 73.10
CA THR A 434 -6.90 -12.24 73.63
C THR A 434 -5.63 -11.90 74.44
N SER A 435 -5.57 -10.63 74.86
CA SER A 435 -4.57 -9.95 75.73
C SER A 435 -3.36 -9.39 74.98
N SER A 436 -2.71 -8.30 75.39
CA SER A 436 -2.96 -7.22 76.34
C SER A 436 -1.70 -6.34 76.25
N PHE A 437 -1.87 -5.03 76.06
CA PHE A 437 -0.94 -3.97 76.50
C PHE A 437 0.57 -4.12 76.21
N GLY A 438 1.07 -3.28 75.30
CA GLY A 438 2.42 -2.72 75.41
C GLY A 438 3.32 -2.86 74.18
N LYS A 439 3.39 -1.79 73.37
CA LYS A 439 4.58 -0.92 73.20
C LYS A 439 4.60 -0.29 71.80
N TYR A 440 4.40 1.03 71.79
CA TYR A 440 4.99 2.07 70.96
C TYR A 440 5.18 1.85 69.44
N LEU A 441 4.58 2.77 68.67
CA LEU A 441 5.09 3.19 67.37
C LEU A 441 6.55 3.63 67.53
N GLN A 442 7.48 2.82 67.02
CA GLN A 442 8.78 3.30 66.57
C GLN A 442 8.74 3.25 65.05
N ASN A 443 8.66 4.44 64.45
CA ASN A 443 8.98 4.63 63.03
C ASN A 443 10.46 4.32 62.87
N ASP A 444 10.80 3.28 62.11
CA ASP A 444 12.17 3.06 61.63
C ASP A 444 12.50 4.15 60.60
N TYR A 445 12.95 5.31 61.10
CA TYR A 445 13.66 6.27 60.29
C TYR A 445 15.04 5.71 59.97
N ASN A 446 15.34 5.55 58.69
CA ASN A 446 16.62 5.09 58.18
C ASN A 446 17.68 6.19 58.39
N PHE A 447 18.37 6.16 59.54
CA PHE A 447 19.35 7.18 59.95
C PHE A 447 20.55 7.31 59.00
N THR A 448 20.85 6.26 58.23
CA THR A 448 21.95 6.26 57.25
C THR A 448 21.66 7.22 56.08
N ASP A 449 20.40 7.33 55.68
CA ASP A 449 19.94 8.17 54.58
C ASP A 449 19.86 9.67 54.96
N LEU A 450 19.88 9.95 56.27
CA LEU A 450 19.85 11.29 56.85
C LEU A 450 21.27 11.84 57.09
N GLU A 451 22.24 10.96 57.35
CA GLU A 451 23.65 11.30 57.55
C GLU A 451 24.34 11.63 56.22
N ASP A 452 24.06 10.88 55.15
CA ASP A 452 24.58 11.15 53.79
C ASP A 452 24.06 12.47 53.20
N ARG A 453 22.87 12.93 53.62
CA ARG A 453 22.29 14.22 53.16
C ARG A 453 22.77 15.45 53.94
N LEU A 454 23.45 15.25 55.08
CA LEU A 454 23.95 16.32 55.93
C LEU A 454 25.45 16.60 55.75
N LEU A 455 26.19 15.70 55.09
CA LEU A 455 27.65 15.82 54.89
C LEU A 455 28.08 16.27 53.49
N ASP A 456 27.16 16.42 52.54
CA ASP A 456 27.43 16.86 51.16
C ASP A 456 26.98 18.33 50.87
N ASN A 457 27.06 19.21 51.87
CA ASN A 457 27.07 20.67 51.68
C ASN A 457 28.27 21.32 52.36
#